data_AF-A0A835CJV5-F1
#
_entry.id   AF-A0A835CJV5-F1
#
_cell.length_a   1.000
_cell.length_b   1.000
_cell.length_c   1.000
_cell.angle_alpha   90.00
_cell.angle_beta   90.00
_cell.angle_gamma   90.00
#
_symmetry.space_group_name_H-M   'P 1'
#
loop_
_entity.id
_entity.type
_entity.pdbx_description
1 polymer ?
#
loop_
_entity_poly.entity_id
_entity_poly.type
_entity_poly.pdbx_seq_one_letter_code
_entity_poly.pdbx_strand_id
1 'polypeptide(L)'
;MGAYSTLRYLVKDKIEVYDLEKKIFDRLLGTISKFGLQTQLRVAGGWVRDKLLGKECNDIDIALDNMMGSEFVEKVRDYLLSIGEDAQGVCVIESNPHQSKHLETARMRLFDNWIDFVNLRGESTFNDEQKRIALYTALFLPLRNTTYRDKEAKHIPVVNWTIRESLKRKAKDAEMVLDFHRASCELMSLIPCLASNEDVPECSRLRVVTGFLLRELKEFWLVALLISTLLHPIDDSTEDVHLQLCKRRDLFKSVENRKTVKLGLERVWEVRQLVNRKQVMKELEVKGGPLVKEWLQKAMAWQLAHPSGTAQECIDWLKQTNSKME
;
A
#
# COMPACT_ATOMS: atom_id res chain seq x y z
N MET A 1 -33.96 -39.87 -3.91
CA MET A 1 -32.82 -39.40 -4.74
C MET A 1 -33.40 -38.42 -5.76
N GLY A 2 -33.25 -37.11 -5.53
CA GLY A 2 -33.74 -36.10 -6.46
C GLY A 2 -32.78 -35.96 -7.64
N ALA A 3 -33.28 -36.14 -8.85
CA ALA A 3 -32.51 -35.92 -10.07
C ALA A 3 -32.22 -34.42 -10.23
N TYR A 4 -30.94 -34.03 -10.13
CA TYR A 4 -30.51 -32.70 -10.50
C TYR A 4 -30.57 -32.58 -12.03
N SER A 5 -31.59 -31.88 -12.54
CA SER A 5 -31.63 -31.48 -13.95
C SER A 5 -30.52 -30.44 -14.20
N THR A 6 -29.50 -30.81 -14.98
CA THR A 6 -28.47 -29.86 -15.39
C THR A 6 -29.07 -28.90 -16.42
N LEU A 7 -29.47 -27.69 -15.99
CA LEU A 7 -29.84 -26.60 -16.89
C LEU A 7 -28.60 -26.22 -17.72
N ARG A 8 -28.64 -26.50 -19.03
CA ARG A 8 -27.64 -26.01 -19.98
C ARG A 8 -28.02 -24.61 -20.41
N TYR A 9 -27.33 -23.60 -19.89
CA TYR A 9 -27.44 -22.24 -20.39
C TYR A 9 -26.51 -22.06 -21.59
N LEU A 10 -27.03 -21.53 -22.69
CA LEU A 10 -26.22 -21.09 -23.83
C LEU A 10 -25.72 -19.68 -23.53
N VAL A 11 -24.42 -19.54 -23.32
CA VAL A 11 -23.78 -18.24 -23.08
C VAL A 11 -23.63 -17.53 -24.41
N LYS A 12 -24.12 -16.29 -24.52
CA LYS A 12 -23.94 -15.44 -25.70
C LYS A 12 -22.49 -14.94 -25.78
N ASP A 13 -21.92 -14.86 -26.99
CA ASP A 13 -20.57 -14.33 -27.23
C ASP A 13 -20.49 -12.79 -27.14
N LYS A 14 -21.64 -12.10 -27.23
CA LYS A 14 -21.74 -10.64 -27.19
C LYS A 14 -22.89 -10.19 -26.31
N ILE A 15 -22.67 -9.08 -25.60
CA ILE A 15 -23.69 -8.39 -24.82
C ILE A 15 -24.45 -7.43 -25.73
N GLU A 16 -25.77 -7.56 -25.75
CA GLU A 16 -26.67 -6.64 -26.43
C GLU A 16 -27.17 -5.60 -25.44
N VAL A 17 -26.98 -4.33 -25.77
CA VAL A 17 -27.43 -3.18 -24.98
C VAL A 17 -28.73 -2.66 -25.60
N TYR A 18 -29.78 -2.57 -24.81
CA TYR A 18 -31.10 -2.08 -25.23
C TYR A 18 -31.17 -0.55 -25.16
N ASP A 19 -32.18 0.04 -25.81
CA ASP A 19 -32.30 1.50 -25.94
C ASP A 19 -32.30 2.25 -24.60
N LEU A 20 -32.94 1.69 -23.57
CA LEU A 20 -32.97 2.29 -22.23
C LEU A 20 -31.58 2.30 -21.58
N GLU A 21 -30.86 1.18 -21.66
CA GLU A 21 -29.51 1.04 -21.12
C GLU A 21 -28.53 1.94 -21.86
N LYS A 22 -28.70 2.06 -23.18
CA LYS A 22 -27.92 2.97 -24.00
C LYS A 22 -28.12 4.42 -23.56
N LYS A 23 -29.36 4.86 -23.33
CA LYS A 23 -29.64 6.19 -22.78
C LYS A 23 -28.99 6.40 -21.42
N ILE A 24 -29.04 5.41 -20.53
CA ILE A 24 -28.37 5.47 -19.22
C ILE A 24 -26.87 5.67 -19.43
N PHE A 25 -26.22 4.82 -20.22
CA PHE A 25 -24.77 4.90 -20.45
C PHE A 25 -24.37 6.21 -21.14
N ASP A 26 -25.17 6.70 -22.09
CA ASP A 26 -24.93 7.98 -22.76
C ASP A 26 -24.97 9.15 -21.76
N ARG A 27 -25.86 9.12 -20.75
CA ARG A 27 -25.87 10.14 -19.68
C ARG A 27 -24.63 10.07 -18.80
N LEU A 28 -24.21 8.86 -18.40
CA LEU A 28 -23.03 8.69 -17.56
C LEU A 28 -21.73 9.10 -18.28
N LEU A 29 -21.61 8.74 -19.57
CA LEU A 29 -20.48 9.17 -20.42
C LEU A 29 -20.54 10.67 -20.72
N GLY A 30 -21.74 11.23 -20.88
CA GLY A 30 -21.97 12.67 -21.02
C GLY A 30 -21.46 13.46 -19.81
N THR A 31 -21.70 12.97 -18.58
CA THR A 31 -21.14 13.53 -17.35
C THR A 31 -19.61 13.58 -17.38
N ILE A 32 -18.96 12.49 -17.77
CA ILE A 32 -17.49 12.44 -17.90
C ILE A 32 -16.99 13.49 -18.88
N SER A 33 -17.59 13.55 -20.06
CA SER A 33 -17.19 14.49 -21.10
C SER A 33 -17.43 15.96 -20.69
N LYS A 34 -18.54 16.25 -20.00
CA LYS A 34 -18.90 17.61 -19.58
C LYS A 34 -17.93 18.18 -18.56
N PHE A 35 -17.51 17.35 -17.60
CA PHE A 35 -16.64 17.78 -16.49
C PHE A 35 -15.16 17.43 -16.71
N GLY A 36 -14.80 16.86 -17.87
CA GLY A 36 -13.41 16.50 -18.18
C GLY A 36 -12.84 15.44 -17.24
N LEU A 37 -13.69 14.56 -16.71
CA LEU A 37 -13.26 13.54 -15.75
C LEU A 37 -12.37 12.50 -16.43
N GLN A 38 -11.31 12.06 -15.75
CA GLN A 38 -10.46 10.95 -16.21
C GLN A 38 -10.97 9.58 -15.74
N THR A 39 -12.18 9.55 -15.19
CA THR A 39 -12.81 8.37 -14.59
C THR A 39 -13.23 7.37 -15.66
N GLN A 40 -12.90 6.08 -15.47
CA GLN A 40 -13.36 5.01 -16.35
C GLN A 40 -14.54 4.25 -15.73
N LEU A 41 -15.69 4.28 -16.41
CA LEU A 41 -16.88 3.53 -16.01
C LEU A 41 -16.81 2.08 -16.51
N ARG A 42 -17.14 1.14 -15.64
CA ARG A 42 -17.28 -0.28 -16.00
C ARG A 42 -18.61 -0.82 -15.50
N VAL A 43 -19.43 -1.37 -16.38
CA VAL A 43 -20.63 -2.11 -15.97
C VAL A 43 -20.19 -3.46 -15.42
N ALA A 44 -20.65 -3.83 -14.24
CA ALA A 44 -20.26 -5.05 -13.54
C ALA A 44 -21.48 -5.79 -12.97
N GLY A 45 -21.22 -6.87 -12.23
CA GLY A 45 -22.24 -7.51 -11.40
C GLY A 45 -23.27 -8.37 -12.14
N GLY A 46 -24.48 -8.41 -11.58
CA GLY A 46 -25.56 -9.30 -12.02
C GLY A 46 -25.98 -9.05 -13.46
N TRP A 47 -26.01 -7.78 -13.87
CA TRP A 47 -26.37 -7.37 -15.22
C TRP A 47 -25.50 -8.03 -16.30
N VAL A 48 -24.17 -8.03 -16.14
CA VAL A 48 -23.24 -8.63 -17.11
C VAL A 48 -23.49 -10.13 -17.26
N ARG A 49 -23.63 -10.83 -16.13
CA ARG A 49 -23.93 -12.26 -16.10
C ARG A 49 -25.26 -12.55 -16.80
N ASP A 50 -26.31 -11.83 -16.43
CA ASP A 50 -27.66 -12.11 -16.91
C ASP A 50 -27.80 -11.80 -18.40
N LYS A 51 -27.16 -10.75 -18.90
CA LYS A 51 -27.05 -10.45 -20.34
C LYS A 51 -26.36 -11.56 -21.12
N LEU A 52 -25.24 -12.07 -20.61
CA LEU A 52 -24.54 -13.20 -21.22
C LEU A 52 -25.39 -14.48 -21.23
N LEU A 53 -26.28 -14.64 -20.25
CA LEU A 53 -27.23 -15.75 -20.17
C LEU A 53 -28.55 -15.50 -20.93
N GLY A 54 -28.69 -14.37 -21.62
CA GLY A 54 -29.91 -13.99 -22.33
C GLY A 54 -31.11 -13.69 -21.42
N LYS A 55 -30.87 -13.34 -20.16
CA LYS A 55 -31.88 -12.97 -19.17
C LYS A 55 -32.00 -11.44 -19.08
N GLU A 56 -33.19 -10.97 -18.75
CA GLU A 56 -33.42 -9.57 -18.40
C GLU A 56 -32.92 -9.29 -16.98
N CYS A 57 -32.26 -8.15 -16.80
CA CYS A 57 -31.74 -7.71 -15.51
C CYS A 57 -31.82 -6.19 -15.45
N ASN A 58 -32.42 -5.68 -14.37
CA ASN A 58 -32.62 -4.24 -14.16
C ASN A 58 -31.65 -3.66 -13.13
N ASP A 59 -30.75 -4.49 -12.59
CA ASP A 59 -29.81 -4.13 -11.52
C ASP A 59 -28.43 -3.82 -12.13
N ILE A 60 -28.18 -2.53 -12.39
CA ILE A 60 -26.96 -2.07 -13.08
C ILE A 60 -25.95 -1.57 -12.04
N ASP A 61 -24.84 -2.29 -11.90
CA ASP A 61 -23.68 -1.86 -11.11
C ASP A 61 -22.64 -1.18 -12.00
N ILE A 62 -22.25 0.06 -11.66
CA ILE A 62 -21.20 0.84 -12.30
C ILE A 62 -20.00 0.95 -11.36
N ALA A 63 -18.89 0.34 -11.74
CA ALA A 63 -17.63 0.46 -11.04
C ALA A 63 -16.83 1.69 -11.51
N LEU A 64 -16.40 2.51 -10.55
CA LEU A 64 -15.59 3.73 -10.72
C LEU A 64 -14.15 3.48 -10.25
N ASP A 65 -13.16 4.01 -10.97
CA ASP A 65 -11.75 3.73 -10.72
C ASP A 65 -11.01 4.76 -9.87
N ASN A 66 -11.39 6.04 -9.94
CA ASN A 66 -10.61 7.13 -9.35
C ASN A 66 -11.41 8.15 -8.52
N MET A 67 -12.70 7.91 -8.26
CA MET A 67 -13.53 8.80 -7.45
C MET A 67 -14.63 8.05 -6.70
N MET A 68 -15.18 8.64 -5.64
CA MET A 68 -16.24 8.03 -4.84
C MET A 68 -17.58 8.01 -5.58
N GLY A 69 -18.42 7.01 -5.27
CA GLY A 69 -19.76 6.91 -5.85
C GLY A 69 -20.61 8.16 -5.59
N SER A 70 -20.57 8.73 -4.39
CA SER A 70 -21.31 9.94 -4.02
C SER A 70 -20.88 11.16 -4.82
N GLU A 71 -19.57 11.40 -4.90
CA GLU A 71 -18.98 12.49 -5.71
C GLU A 71 -19.42 12.38 -7.17
N PHE A 72 -19.41 11.16 -7.73
CA PHE A 72 -19.81 10.96 -9.12
C PHE A 72 -21.31 11.19 -9.31
N VAL A 73 -22.16 10.73 -8.39
CA VAL A 73 -23.61 10.96 -8.46
C VAL A 73 -23.97 12.45 -8.40
N GLU A 74 -23.25 13.25 -7.62
CA GLU A 74 -23.39 14.72 -7.64
C GLU A 74 -23.07 15.30 -9.01
N LYS A 75 -21.98 14.86 -9.65
CA LYS A 75 -21.65 15.28 -11.02
C LYS A 75 -22.71 14.86 -12.02
N VAL A 76 -23.28 13.66 -11.88
CA VAL A 76 -24.36 13.22 -12.78
C VAL A 76 -25.60 14.10 -12.58
N ARG A 77 -25.95 14.45 -11.34
CA ARG A 77 -27.04 15.40 -11.05
C ARG A 77 -26.80 16.75 -11.74
N ASP A 78 -25.61 17.33 -11.59
CA ASP A 78 -25.26 18.61 -12.19
C ASP A 78 -25.32 18.54 -13.73
N TYR A 79 -24.88 17.43 -14.32
CA TYR A 79 -24.97 17.22 -15.77
C TYR A 79 -26.41 17.15 -16.26
N LEU A 80 -27.28 16.38 -15.58
CA LEU A 80 -28.69 16.26 -15.93
C LEU A 80 -29.40 17.61 -15.89
N LEU A 81 -29.18 18.38 -14.82
CA LEU A 81 -29.71 19.74 -14.70
C LEU A 81 -29.23 20.63 -15.86
N SER A 82 -27.98 20.49 -16.30
CA SER A 82 -27.41 21.27 -17.40
C SER A 82 -28.04 20.97 -18.77
N ILE A 83 -28.67 19.81 -18.93
CA ILE A 83 -29.37 19.42 -20.16
C ILE A 83 -30.90 19.49 -20.03
N GLY A 84 -31.40 20.04 -18.91
CA GLY A 84 -32.84 20.20 -18.64
C GLY A 84 -33.54 18.92 -18.20
N GLU A 85 -32.81 17.94 -17.67
CA GLU A 85 -33.35 16.71 -17.09
C GLU A 85 -33.25 16.74 -15.56
N ASP A 86 -34.28 16.21 -14.87
CA ASP A 86 -34.28 16.11 -13.42
C ASP A 86 -33.68 14.78 -12.95
N ALA A 87 -32.79 14.85 -11.96
CA ALA A 87 -32.31 13.69 -11.24
C ALA A 87 -33.31 13.29 -10.14
N GLN A 88 -33.75 12.03 -10.13
CA GLN A 88 -34.63 11.51 -9.09
C GLN A 88 -33.90 10.48 -8.22
N GLY A 89 -34.34 10.34 -6.96
CA GLY A 89 -33.99 9.20 -6.11
C GLY A 89 -32.49 9.01 -5.86
N VAL A 90 -31.77 10.07 -5.49
CA VAL A 90 -30.38 9.91 -5.01
C VAL A 90 -30.40 9.40 -3.57
N CYS A 91 -29.81 8.23 -3.36
CA CYS A 91 -29.64 7.64 -2.04
C CYS A 91 -28.19 7.21 -1.88
N VAL A 92 -27.48 7.82 -0.94
CA VAL A 92 -26.16 7.33 -0.52
C VAL A 92 -26.40 6.27 0.55
N ILE A 93 -26.03 5.02 0.25
CA ILE A 93 -26.05 3.96 1.25
C ILE A 93 -24.66 3.96 1.90
N GLU A 94 -24.61 4.43 3.13
CA GLU A 94 -23.40 4.41 3.95
C GLU A 94 -22.90 2.95 4.10
N SER A 95 -21.57 2.81 4.19
CA SER A 95 -20.94 1.50 4.39
C SER A 95 -21.51 0.81 5.61
N ASN A 96 -21.86 -0.48 5.49
CA ASN A 96 -22.33 -1.30 6.61
C ASN A 96 -21.32 -2.44 6.89
N PRO A 97 -20.43 -2.26 7.87
CA PRO A 97 -19.32 -3.18 8.15
C PRO A 97 -19.80 -4.53 8.66
N HIS A 98 -20.92 -4.54 9.39
CA HIS A 98 -21.52 -5.77 9.93
C HIS A 98 -22.04 -6.70 8.84
N GLN A 99 -22.31 -6.19 7.63
CA GLN A 99 -22.74 -6.98 6.47
C GLN A 99 -21.62 -7.20 5.44
N SER A 100 -20.35 -6.95 5.79
CA SER A 100 -19.22 -7.01 4.86
C SER A 100 -19.31 -6.05 3.66
N LYS A 101 -20.13 -4.99 3.76
CA LYS A 101 -20.25 -3.91 2.76
C LYS A 101 -19.33 -2.75 3.13
N HIS A 102 -18.03 -2.96 2.92
CA HIS A 102 -16.94 -2.08 3.37
C HIS A 102 -16.70 -0.83 2.51
N LEU A 103 -17.56 -0.56 1.52
CA LEU A 103 -17.49 0.61 0.66
C LEU A 103 -18.86 1.27 0.65
N GLU A 104 -18.86 2.60 0.70
CA GLU A 104 -20.03 3.41 0.38
C GLU A 104 -20.54 3.01 -1.01
N THR A 105 -21.85 2.82 -1.13
CA THR A 105 -22.50 2.58 -2.42
C THR A 105 -23.47 3.72 -2.64
N ALA A 106 -23.23 4.53 -3.67
CA ALA A 106 -24.18 5.55 -4.05
C ALA A 106 -25.18 4.94 -5.03
N ARG A 107 -26.46 5.23 -4.85
CA ARG A 107 -27.54 4.82 -5.75
C ARG A 107 -28.22 6.05 -6.32
N MET A 108 -28.57 6.00 -7.59
CA MET A 108 -29.37 7.02 -8.25
C MET A 108 -30.36 6.38 -9.22
N ARG A 109 -31.54 6.99 -9.34
CA ARG A 109 -32.56 6.56 -10.31
C ARG A 109 -32.39 7.30 -11.62
N LEU A 110 -32.19 6.58 -12.72
CA LEU A 110 -32.14 7.10 -14.09
C LEU A 110 -33.17 6.37 -14.95
N PHE A 111 -34.08 7.12 -15.58
CA PHE A 111 -35.14 6.56 -16.42
C PHE A 111 -35.88 5.38 -15.76
N ASP A 112 -36.25 5.55 -14.49
CA ASP A 112 -36.91 4.53 -13.65
C ASP A 112 -36.09 3.30 -13.26
N ASN A 113 -34.80 3.25 -13.60
CA ASN A 113 -33.88 2.20 -13.19
C ASN A 113 -32.96 2.66 -12.05
N TRP A 114 -32.77 1.79 -11.06
CA TRP A 114 -31.77 1.98 -10.01
C TRP A 114 -30.39 1.63 -10.55
N ILE A 115 -29.47 2.58 -10.42
CA ILE A 115 -28.07 2.42 -10.81
C ILE A 115 -27.21 2.52 -9.55
N ASP A 116 -26.40 1.50 -9.33
CA ASP A 116 -25.48 1.39 -8.20
C ASP A 116 -24.09 1.84 -8.64
N PHE A 117 -23.49 2.79 -7.93
CA PHE A 117 -22.13 3.26 -8.15
C PHE A 117 -21.23 2.72 -7.05
N VAL A 118 -20.27 1.89 -7.45
CA VAL A 118 -19.33 1.23 -6.56
C VAL A 118 -17.90 1.61 -6.91
N ASN A 119 -17.06 1.73 -5.90
CA ASN A 119 -15.63 1.91 -6.14
C ASN A 119 -14.97 0.58 -6.53
N LEU A 120 -14.06 0.61 -7.50
CA LEU A 120 -13.16 -0.50 -7.73
C LEU A 120 -12.39 -0.79 -6.44
N ARG A 121 -12.44 -2.06 -6.02
CA ARG A 121 -11.54 -2.54 -4.99
C ARG A 121 -10.14 -2.54 -5.59
N GLY A 122 -9.26 -1.68 -5.09
CA GLY A 122 -7.86 -1.72 -5.48
C GLY A 122 -7.31 -3.11 -5.20
N GLU A 123 -6.77 -3.77 -6.23
CA GLU A 123 -5.91 -4.92 -6.02
C GLU A 123 -4.72 -4.45 -5.18
N SER A 124 -4.40 -5.18 -4.11
CA SER A 124 -3.25 -4.84 -3.29
C SER A 124 -1.99 -4.88 -4.16
N THR A 125 -1.13 -3.88 -4.04
CA THR A 125 0.21 -3.87 -4.68
C THR A 125 1.12 -4.99 -4.17
N PHE A 126 0.72 -5.69 -3.11
CA PHE A 126 1.49 -6.79 -2.53
C PHE A 126 1.33 -8.09 -3.31
N ASN A 127 2.46 -8.73 -3.57
CA ASN A 127 2.49 -10.11 -4.04
C ASN A 127 2.11 -11.09 -2.90
N ASP A 128 1.91 -12.36 -3.24
CA ASP A 128 1.44 -13.36 -2.27
C ASP A 128 2.44 -13.62 -1.12
N GLU A 129 3.74 -13.45 -1.36
CA GLU A 129 4.75 -13.56 -0.29
C GLU A 129 4.63 -12.37 0.67
N GLN A 130 4.55 -11.15 0.16
CA GLN A 130 4.36 -9.93 0.96
C GLN A 130 3.05 -9.97 1.76
N LYS A 131 1.94 -10.41 1.14
CA LYS A 131 0.65 -10.62 1.83
C LYS A 131 0.79 -11.60 2.99
N ARG A 132 1.40 -12.76 2.73
CA ARG A 132 1.60 -13.80 3.76
C ARG A 132 2.42 -13.28 4.93
N ILE A 133 3.52 -12.60 4.64
CA ILE A 133 4.40 -12.05 5.67
C ILE A 133 3.70 -10.92 6.43
N ALA A 134 2.96 -10.03 5.76
CA ALA A 134 2.16 -9.00 6.43
C ALA A 134 1.17 -9.60 7.44
N LEU A 135 0.48 -10.68 7.05
CA LEU A 135 -0.47 -11.39 7.92
C LEU A 135 0.23 -12.03 9.12
N TYR A 136 1.39 -12.69 8.93
CA TYR A 136 2.15 -13.24 10.05
C TYR A 136 2.69 -12.15 10.97
N THR A 137 3.24 -11.07 10.41
CA THR A 137 3.73 -9.94 11.20
C THR A 137 2.61 -9.34 12.04
N ALA A 138 1.40 -9.15 11.49
CA ALA A 138 0.24 -8.69 12.23
C ALA A 138 -0.20 -9.68 13.32
N LEU A 139 -0.33 -10.97 12.98
CA LEU A 139 -0.76 -12.03 13.89
C LEU A 139 0.15 -12.16 15.11
N PHE A 140 1.47 -12.10 14.89
CA PHE A 140 2.47 -12.28 15.94
C PHE A 140 2.92 -10.98 16.61
N LEU A 141 2.37 -9.84 16.20
CA LEU A 141 2.72 -8.54 16.76
C LEU A 141 2.56 -8.46 18.29
N PRO A 142 1.52 -9.04 18.93
CA PRO A 142 1.40 -9.05 20.38
C PRO A 142 2.52 -9.83 21.09
N LEU A 143 3.13 -10.80 20.41
CA LEU A 143 4.17 -11.69 20.96
C LEU A 143 5.61 -11.26 20.60
N ARG A 144 5.77 -10.10 19.93
CA ARG A 144 7.05 -9.65 19.36
C ARG A 144 8.20 -9.56 20.35
N ASN A 145 7.90 -9.29 21.62
CA ASN A 145 8.90 -9.16 22.69
C ASN A 145 8.95 -10.40 23.61
N THR A 146 8.17 -11.44 23.32
CA THR A 146 8.08 -12.63 24.16
C THR A 146 9.19 -13.61 23.79
N THR A 147 9.96 -14.04 24.79
CA THR A 147 11.02 -15.06 24.63
C THR A 147 10.78 -16.22 25.59
N TYR A 148 11.32 -17.39 25.24
CA TYR A 148 11.40 -18.55 26.13
C TYR A 148 12.85 -19.03 26.23
N ARG A 149 13.17 -19.83 27.25
CA ARG A 149 14.48 -20.45 27.41
C ARG A 149 14.46 -21.85 26.80
N ASP A 150 15.41 -22.12 25.92
CA ASP A 150 15.62 -23.46 25.39
C ASP A 150 16.38 -24.37 26.37
N LYS A 151 16.66 -25.60 25.93
CA LYS A 151 17.40 -26.59 26.72
C LYS A 151 18.85 -26.17 27.02
N GLU A 152 19.40 -25.23 26.26
CA GLU A 152 20.74 -24.66 26.43
C GLU A 152 20.71 -23.31 27.19
N ALA A 153 19.57 -22.96 27.80
CA ALA A 153 19.33 -21.69 28.49
C ALA A 153 19.45 -20.44 27.59
N LYS A 154 19.40 -20.59 26.25
CA LYS A 154 19.36 -19.47 25.30
C LYS A 154 17.95 -18.89 25.26
N HIS A 155 17.86 -17.57 25.20
CA HIS A 155 16.60 -16.85 25.01
C HIS A 155 16.22 -16.86 23.53
N ILE A 156 15.11 -17.52 23.19
CA ILE A 156 14.60 -17.64 21.83
C ILE A 156 13.27 -16.89 21.71
N PRO A 157 13.06 -16.08 20.65
CA PRO A 157 11.78 -15.45 20.38
C PRO A 157 10.66 -16.48 20.18
N VAL A 158 9.54 -16.31 20.89
CA VAL A 158 8.36 -17.20 20.78
C VAL A 158 7.81 -17.22 19.36
N VAL A 159 7.85 -16.07 18.67
CA VAL A 159 7.45 -15.94 17.27
C VAL A 159 8.28 -16.85 16.35
N ASN A 160 9.60 -16.94 16.58
CA ASN A 160 10.48 -17.80 15.78
C ASN A 160 10.08 -19.27 15.92
N TRP A 161 9.91 -19.71 17.16
CA TRP A 161 9.52 -21.09 17.45
C TRP A 161 8.13 -21.43 16.92
N THR A 162 7.16 -20.52 17.08
CA THR A 162 5.77 -20.77 16.66
C THR A 162 5.67 -20.93 15.15
N ILE A 163 6.35 -20.07 14.38
CA ILE A 163 6.34 -20.15 12.91
C ILE A 163 7.05 -21.43 12.44
N ARG A 164 8.20 -21.78 13.04
CA ARG A 164 9.01 -22.92 12.61
C ARG A 164 8.46 -24.26 13.06
N GLU A 165 8.13 -24.40 14.32
CA GLU A 165 7.83 -25.70 14.95
C GLU A 165 6.32 -25.97 14.95
N SER A 166 5.49 -24.98 15.31
CA SER A 166 4.03 -25.17 15.37
C SER A 166 3.40 -25.09 13.98
N LEU A 167 3.67 -24.01 13.23
CA LEU A 167 3.12 -23.81 11.89
C LEU A 167 3.91 -24.53 10.79
N LYS A 168 5.07 -25.11 11.11
CA LYS A 168 5.95 -25.84 10.18
C LYS A 168 6.30 -25.03 8.92
N ARG A 169 6.50 -23.72 9.08
CA ARG A 169 6.87 -22.79 7.99
C ARG A 169 8.38 -22.66 7.85
N LYS A 170 8.82 -22.06 6.74
CA LYS A 170 10.23 -21.86 6.43
C LYS A 170 10.90 -20.99 7.50
N ALA A 171 12.15 -21.31 7.86
CA ALA A 171 12.95 -20.50 8.79
C ALA A 171 13.06 -19.03 8.33
N LYS A 172 13.21 -18.82 7.01
CA LYS A 172 13.20 -17.47 6.40
C LYS A 172 11.93 -16.68 6.71
N ASP A 173 10.74 -17.31 6.71
CA ASP A 173 9.48 -16.62 7.06
C ASP A 173 9.55 -16.12 8.52
N ALA A 174 10.11 -16.93 9.43
CA ALA A 174 10.23 -16.60 10.85
C ALA A 174 11.24 -15.47 11.12
N GLU A 175 12.40 -15.50 10.45
CA GLU A 175 13.42 -14.44 10.52
C GLU A 175 12.85 -13.12 9.98
N MET A 176 12.20 -13.18 8.82
CA MET A 176 11.53 -12.03 8.21
C MET A 176 10.53 -11.36 9.18
N VAL A 177 9.65 -12.13 9.83
CA VAL A 177 8.67 -11.56 10.76
C VAL A 177 9.34 -10.82 11.94
N LEU A 178 10.42 -11.38 12.50
CA LEU A 178 11.18 -10.73 13.56
C LEU A 178 11.84 -9.42 13.08
N ASP A 179 12.40 -9.44 11.88
CA ASP A 179 12.99 -8.25 11.26
C ASP A 179 11.93 -7.17 11.00
N PHE A 180 10.74 -7.55 10.52
CA PHE A 180 9.63 -6.60 10.34
C PHE A 180 9.12 -6.03 11.66
N HIS A 181 9.04 -6.81 12.75
CA HIS A 181 8.67 -6.25 14.06
C HIS A 181 9.65 -5.19 14.53
N ARG A 182 10.96 -5.43 14.40
CA ARG A 182 12.01 -4.45 14.73
C ARG A 182 11.90 -3.22 13.83
N ALA A 183 11.91 -3.45 12.52
CA ALA A 183 11.92 -2.39 11.52
C ALA A 183 10.65 -1.53 11.57
N SER A 184 9.50 -2.11 11.89
CA SER A 184 8.25 -1.36 12.02
C SER A 184 8.27 -0.40 13.21
N CYS A 185 8.93 -0.76 14.32
CA CYS A 185 9.14 0.16 15.44
C CYS A 185 10.03 1.34 15.04
N GLU A 186 11.13 1.06 14.34
CA GLU A 186 12.04 2.10 13.84
C GLU A 186 11.33 3.04 12.85
N LEU A 187 10.64 2.48 11.85
CA LEU A 187 9.91 3.27 10.85
C LEU A 187 8.78 4.08 11.47
N MET A 188 8.07 3.53 12.46
CA MET A 188 7.01 4.25 13.19
C MET A 188 7.55 5.53 13.84
N SER A 189 8.77 5.50 14.37
CA SER A 189 9.42 6.70 14.95
C SER A 189 9.77 7.76 13.90
N LEU A 190 9.93 7.35 12.63
CA LEU A 190 10.24 8.25 11.52
C LEU A 190 8.99 8.82 10.84
N ILE A 191 7.82 8.20 11.03
CA ILE A 191 6.56 8.61 10.38
C ILE A 191 6.27 10.10 10.52
N PRO A 192 6.36 10.74 11.71
CA PRO A 192 6.07 12.18 11.83
C PRO A 192 6.95 13.04 10.91
N CYS A 193 8.24 12.71 10.84
CA CYS A 193 9.19 13.41 9.98
C CYS A 193 8.95 13.10 8.50
N LEU A 194 8.57 11.86 8.16
CA LEU A 194 8.30 11.45 6.78
C LEU A 194 6.94 11.96 6.27
N ALA A 195 5.97 12.22 7.13
CA ALA A 195 4.64 12.69 6.75
C ALA A 195 4.53 14.23 6.68
N SER A 196 5.44 14.98 7.30
CA SER A 196 5.42 16.47 7.32
C SER A 196 5.58 17.09 5.92
N ASN A 197 4.94 18.21 5.60
CA ASN A 197 5.15 18.85 4.29
C ASN A 197 6.42 19.69 4.19
N GLU A 198 7.09 19.97 5.32
CA GLU A 198 8.25 20.86 5.37
C GLU A 198 9.40 20.39 4.47
N ASP A 199 9.96 21.34 3.71
CA ASP A 199 11.18 21.16 2.93
C ASP A 199 12.36 21.20 3.89
N VAL A 200 12.62 20.05 4.51
CA VAL A 200 13.74 19.89 5.44
C VAL A 200 15.06 20.13 4.67
N PRO A 201 15.85 21.15 5.04
CA PRO A 201 17.17 21.41 4.45
C PRO A 201 18.03 20.16 4.65
N GLU A 202 18.52 19.59 3.54
CA GLU A 202 19.36 18.39 3.49
C GLU A 202 19.13 17.41 4.65
N CYS A 203 18.07 16.62 4.47
CA CYS A 203 17.66 15.43 5.20
C CYS A 203 18.75 14.34 5.36
N SER A 204 20.04 14.65 5.50
CA SER A 204 21.13 13.67 5.54
C SER A 204 20.83 12.59 6.58
N ARG A 205 20.48 12.95 7.82
CA ARG A 205 20.18 11.95 8.85
C ARG A 205 18.90 11.16 8.58
N LEU A 206 17.77 11.82 8.25
CA LEU A 206 16.51 11.13 7.99
C LEU A 206 16.65 10.19 6.78
N ARG A 207 17.22 10.70 5.68
CA ARG A 207 17.49 9.94 4.46
C ARG A 207 18.45 8.78 4.70
N VAL A 208 19.48 8.97 5.52
CA VAL A 208 20.43 7.90 5.89
C VAL A 208 19.73 6.81 6.69
N VAL A 209 19.00 7.17 7.75
CA VAL A 209 18.30 6.19 8.60
C VAL A 209 17.22 5.45 7.81
N THR A 210 16.37 6.16 7.08
CA THR A 210 15.38 5.56 6.18
C THR A 210 16.07 4.72 5.11
N GLY A 211 17.17 5.20 4.52
CA GLY A 211 17.93 4.49 3.51
C GLY A 211 18.48 3.15 4.01
N PHE A 212 19.08 3.11 5.20
CA PHE A 212 19.53 1.86 5.81
C PHE A 212 18.39 0.88 6.03
N LEU A 213 17.27 1.35 6.58
CA LEU A 213 16.11 0.52 6.82
C LEU A 213 15.56 -0.09 5.52
N LEU A 214 15.44 0.72 4.47
CA LEU A 214 15.00 0.25 3.16
C LEU A 214 15.98 -0.74 2.51
N ARG A 215 17.29 -0.56 2.71
CA ARG A 215 18.30 -1.51 2.22
C ARG A 215 18.20 -2.87 2.90
N GLU A 216 17.88 -2.88 4.18
CA GLU A 216 17.68 -4.09 4.98
C GLU A 216 16.43 -4.84 4.52
N LEU A 217 15.31 -4.14 4.39
CA LEU A 217 14.01 -4.73 4.07
C LEU A 217 13.79 -4.99 2.57
N LYS A 218 14.54 -4.31 1.71
CA LYS A 218 14.44 -4.41 0.24
C LYS A 218 12.99 -4.15 -0.21
N GLU A 219 12.48 -5.00 -1.12
CA GLU A 219 11.11 -4.94 -1.65
C GLU A 219 10.01 -5.12 -0.60
N PHE A 220 10.33 -5.61 0.60
CA PHE A 220 9.33 -5.84 1.65
C PHE A 220 9.10 -4.63 2.56
N TRP A 221 9.80 -3.52 2.32
CA TRP A 221 9.66 -2.33 3.18
C TRP A 221 8.23 -1.79 3.28
N LEU A 222 7.39 -1.98 2.25
CA LEU A 222 5.98 -1.60 2.30
C LEU A 222 5.17 -2.41 3.33
N VAL A 223 5.59 -3.65 3.60
CA VAL A 223 5.01 -4.46 4.67
C VAL A 223 5.35 -3.84 6.02
N ALA A 224 6.61 -3.44 6.22
CA ALA A 224 7.03 -2.73 7.44
C ALA A 224 6.25 -1.42 7.60
N LEU A 225 6.10 -0.64 6.52
CA LEU A 225 5.35 0.61 6.50
C LEU A 225 3.89 0.39 6.89
N LEU A 226 3.23 -0.63 6.32
CA LEU A 226 1.84 -0.96 6.66
C LEU A 226 1.69 -1.24 8.17
N ILE A 227 2.58 -2.05 8.74
CA ILE A 227 2.52 -2.34 10.18
C ILE A 227 2.84 -1.10 11.01
N SER A 228 3.80 -0.27 10.58
CA SER A 228 4.12 0.99 11.25
C SER A 228 2.97 2.00 11.22
N THR A 229 2.26 2.13 10.10
CA THR A 229 1.11 3.05 9.99
C THR A 229 -0.09 2.56 10.78
N LEU A 230 -0.25 1.24 10.95
CA LEU A 230 -1.25 0.66 11.86
C LEU A 230 -0.90 0.86 13.33
N LEU A 231 0.39 0.83 13.67
CA LEU A 231 0.88 1.07 15.04
C LEU A 231 0.98 2.55 15.40
N HIS A 232 1.11 3.43 14.40
CA HIS A 232 1.22 4.86 14.63
C HIS A 232 -0.03 5.38 15.35
N PRO A 233 0.13 6.11 16.48
CA PRO A 233 -0.99 6.73 17.16
C PRO A 233 -1.64 7.75 16.22
N ILE A 234 -2.96 7.69 16.09
CA ILE A 234 -3.72 8.74 15.43
C ILE A 234 -4.36 9.54 16.54
N ASP A 235 -4.20 10.86 16.48
CA ASP A 235 -4.92 11.79 17.34
C ASP A 235 -6.40 11.76 16.88
N ASP A 236 -7.24 11.00 17.57
CA ASP A 236 -8.64 10.90 17.20
C ASP A 236 -9.57 10.85 18.43
N SER A 237 -10.41 11.87 18.51
CA SER A 237 -11.57 11.99 19.39
C SER A 237 -12.82 11.31 18.83
N THR A 238 -12.74 10.71 17.63
CA THR A 238 -13.84 10.07 16.92
C THR A 238 -13.76 8.54 17.01
N GLU A 239 -14.89 7.92 17.35
CA GLU A 239 -15.08 6.46 17.40
C GLU A 239 -15.26 5.84 15.99
N ASP A 240 -15.28 6.64 14.93
CA ASP A 240 -15.47 6.16 13.56
C ASP A 240 -14.20 5.44 13.04
N VAL A 241 -14.28 4.11 13.05
CA VAL A 241 -13.24 3.19 12.57
C VAL A 241 -12.89 3.43 11.08
N HIS A 242 -13.84 3.85 10.25
CA HIS A 242 -13.58 4.08 8.83
C HIS A 242 -12.77 5.34 8.59
N LEU A 243 -13.14 6.42 9.26
CA LEU A 243 -12.38 7.66 9.19
C LEU A 243 -10.93 7.42 9.67
N GLN A 244 -10.75 6.63 10.73
CA GLN A 244 -9.42 6.21 11.18
C GLN A 244 -8.66 5.41 10.11
N LEU A 245 -9.31 4.45 9.44
CA LEU A 245 -8.68 3.67 8.36
C LEU A 245 -8.33 4.53 7.13
N CYS A 246 -9.17 5.51 6.77
CA CYS A 246 -8.88 6.48 5.72
C CYS A 246 -7.64 7.31 6.07
N LYS A 247 -7.57 7.86 7.29
CA LYS A 247 -6.37 8.58 7.77
C LYS A 247 -5.11 7.73 7.72
N ARG A 248 -5.19 6.45 8.13
CA ARG A 248 -4.05 5.51 8.04
C ARG A 248 -3.62 5.27 6.59
N ARG A 249 -4.58 5.15 5.68
CA ARG A 249 -4.32 4.96 4.24
C ARG A 249 -3.64 6.19 3.64
N ASP A 250 -4.11 7.38 3.97
CA ASP A 250 -3.54 8.63 3.46
C ASP A 250 -2.14 8.85 4.02
N LEU A 251 -1.92 8.54 5.29
CA LEU A 251 -0.60 8.53 5.91
C LEU A 251 0.36 7.56 5.20
N PHE A 252 -0.09 6.33 4.94
CA PHE A 252 0.70 5.34 4.19
C PHE A 252 1.13 5.88 2.83
N LYS A 253 0.18 6.41 2.05
CA LYS A 253 0.45 6.97 0.72
C LYS A 253 1.37 8.19 0.78
N SER A 254 1.20 9.06 1.78
CA SER A 254 2.04 10.24 1.96
C SER A 254 3.51 9.84 2.21
N VAL A 255 3.75 8.90 3.13
CA VAL A 255 5.10 8.41 3.42
C VAL A 255 5.70 7.67 2.22
N GLU A 256 4.91 6.87 1.52
CA GLU A 256 5.33 6.16 0.31
C GLU A 256 5.75 7.14 -0.80
N ASN A 257 4.93 8.15 -1.07
CA ASN A 257 5.23 9.16 -2.09
C ASN A 257 6.47 9.98 -1.72
N ARG A 258 6.64 10.37 -0.45
CA ARG A 258 7.79 11.17 -0.03
C ARG A 258 9.12 10.43 -0.20
N LYS A 259 9.14 9.12 0.08
CA LYS A 259 10.33 8.27 -0.17
C LYS A 259 10.80 8.41 -1.61
N THR A 260 9.89 8.34 -2.57
CA THR A 260 10.21 8.37 -3.99
C THR A 260 10.50 9.78 -4.47
N VAL A 261 9.58 10.72 -4.25
CA VAL A 261 9.63 12.07 -4.84
C VAL A 261 10.65 12.98 -4.16
N LYS A 262 10.70 12.99 -2.81
CA LYS A 262 11.57 13.92 -2.06
C LYS A 262 12.91 13.30 -1.67
N LEU A 263 12.93 12.03 -1.25
CA LEU A 263 14.16 11.40 -0.75
C LEU A 263 14.95 10.65 -1.84
N GLY A 264 14.32 10.33 -2.98
CA GLY A 264 14.97 9.57 -4.06
C GLY A 264 15.44 8.18 -3.61
N LEU A 265 14.65 7.49 -2.79
CA LEU A 265 15.01 6.20 -2.19
C LEU A 265 14.26 5.01 -2.82
N GLU A 266 13.62 5.18 -3.98
CA GLU A 266 12.67 4.21 -4.58
C GLU A 266 13.23 2.78 -4.64
N ARG A 267 14.50 2.62 -5.01
CA ARG A 267 15.21 1.33 -5.10
C ARG A 267 16.58 1.36 -4.42
N VAL A 268 16.67 2.04 -3.27
CA VAL A 268 17.95 2.25 -2.57
C VAL A 268 18.68 0.94 -2.22
N TRP A 269 17.96 -0.19 -2.07
CA TRP A 269 18.55 -1.52 -1.86
C TRP A 269 19.37 -2.06 -3.04
N GLU A 270 19.19 -1.53 -4.25
CA GLU A 270 19.94 -1.93 -5.45
C GLU A 270 21.20 -1.10 -5.67
N VAL A 271 21.28 0.05 -4.99
CA VAL A 271 22.43 0.95 -5.10
C VAL A 271 23.67 0.23 -4.57
N ARG A 272 24.69 0.11 -5.42
CA ARG A 272 25.98 -0.49 -5.01
C ARG A 272 26.78 0.50 -4.19
N GLN A 273 27.56 -0.05 -3.26
CA GLN A 273 28.46 0.76 -2.46
C GLN A 273 29.60 1.31 -3.34
N LEU A 274 29.87 2.61 -3.23
CA LEU A 274 30.91 3.30 -4.01
C LEU A 274 32.32 2.85 -3.64
N VAL A 275 32.56 2.61 -2.35
CA VAL A 275 33.87 2.24 -1.81
C VAL A 275 33.87 0.78 -1.36
N ASN A 276 34.82 0.00 -1.85
CA ASN A 276 34.95 -1.42 -1.51
C ASN A 276 35.95 -1.68 -0.38
N ARG A 277 35.95 -2.92 0.12
CA ARG A 277 36.82 -3.36 1.22
C ARG A 277 38.32 -3.11 0.96
N LYS A 278 38.79 -3.31 -0.28
CA LYS A 278 40.20 -3.14 -0.64
C LYS A 278 40.62 -1.66 -0.61
N GLN A 279 39.75 -0.77 -1.09
CA GLN A 279 39.96 0.67 -1.05
C GLN A 279 40.02 1.18 0.39
N VAL A 280 39.09 0.76 1.26
CA VAL A 280 39.11 1.14 2.69
C VAL A 280 40.42 0.71 3.36
N MET A 281 40.85 -0.54 3.16
CA MET A 281 42.09 -1.04 3.76
C MET A 281 43.34 -0.30 3.27
N LYS A 282 43.39 0.07 1.99
CA LYS A 282 44.52 0.78 1.40
C LYS A 282 44.57 2.24 1.84
N GLU A 283 43.44 2.94 1.74
CA GLU A 283 43.39 4.40 1.89
C GLU A 283 43.34 4.87 3.35
N LEU A 284 42.88 4.02 4.27
CA LEU A 284 42.85 4.30 5.72
C LEU A 284 43.92 3.53 6.51
N GLU A 285 44.77 2.75 5.83
CA GLU A 285 45.83 1.93 6.44
C GLU A 285 45.35 0.99 7.58
N VAL A 286 44.06 0.67 7.61
CA VAL A 286 43.46 -0.18 8.64
C VAL A 286 43.71 -1.67 8.36
N LYS A 287 44.06 -2.41 9.42
CA LYS A 287 44.14 -3.87 9.36
C LYS A 287 42.75 -4.47 9.10
N GLY A 288 42.70 -5.52 8.29
CA GLY A 288 41.45 -6.21 7.99
C GLY A 288 40.74 -6.70 9.25
N GLY A 289 39.40 -6.67 9.27
CA GLY A 289 38.63 -7.15 10.42
C GLY A 289 37.31 -6.37 10.63
N PRO A 290 36.75 -6.40 11.85
CA PRO A 290 35.52 -5.68 12.22
C PRO A 290 35.57 -4.18 11.92
N LEU A 291 36.74 -3.54 12.12
CA LEU A 291 36.98 -2.12 11.79
C LEU A 291 36.66 -1.78 10.33
N VAL A 292 36.99 -2.67 9.39
CA VAL A 292 36.68 -2.43 7.96
C VAL A 292 35.17 -2.44 7.72
N LYS A 293 34.41 -3.26 8.45
CA LYS A 293 32.94 -3.29 8.37
C LYS A 293 32.34 -1.97 8.86
N GLU A 294 32.85 -1.42 9.96
CA GLU A 294 32.43 -0.12 10.48
C GLU A 294 32.71 1.01 9.48
N TRP A 295 33.89 1.01 8.87
CA TRP A 295 34.23 1.98 7.83
C TRP A 295 33.37 1.85 6.57
N LEU A 296 33.05 0.62 6.15
CA LEU A 296 32.10 0.40 5.05
C LEU A 296 30.69 0.89 5.42
N GLN A 297 30.26 0.75 6.68
CA GLN A 297 28.98 1.30 7.13
C GLN A 297 28.99 2.83 7.12
N LYS A 298 30.08 3.47 7.58
CA LYS A 298 30.26 4.93 7.49
C LYS A 298 30.27 5.42 6.04
N ALA A 299 30.92 4.69 5.13
CA ALA A 299 30.92 5.00 3.71
C ALA A 299 29.52 4.91 3.10
N MET A 300 28.73 3.89 3.45
CA MET A 300 27.34 3.77 3.00
C MET A 300 26.47 4.90 3.58
N ALA A 301 26.66 5.27 4.84
CA ALA A 301 25.97 6.40 5.44
C ALA A 301 26.28 7.70 4.69
N TRP A 302 27.55 7.94 4.37
CA TRP A 302 27.96 9.10 3.57
C TRP A 302 27.30 9.10 2.20
N GLN A 303 27.27 7.96 1.51
CA GLN A 303 26.65 7.81 0.18
C GLN A 303 25.12 8.06 0.23
N LEU A 304 24.45 7.63 1.29
CA LEU A 304 23.03 7.92 1.49
C LEU A 304 22.76 9.39 1.80
N ALA A 305 23.72 10.08 2.43
CA ALA A 305 23.65 11.53 2.63
C ALA A 305 23.93 12.32 1.34
N HIS A 306 24.82 11.82 0.48
CA HIS A 306 25.29 12.50 -0.74
C HIS A 306 25.00 11.65 -1.98
N PRO A 307 23.78 11.71 -2.56
CA PRO A 307 23.38 10.81 -3.64
C PRO A 307 24.17 11.00 -4.93
N SER A 308 24.62 12.23 -5.18
CA SER A 308 25.43 12.59 -6.35
C SER A 308 26.93 12.53 -6.05
N GLY A 309 27.31 12.09 -4.85
CA GLY A 309 28.70 12.01 -4.42
C GLY A 309 29.46 10.90 -5.15
N THR A 310 30.74 11.16 -5.40
CA THR A 310 31.66 10.24 -6.08
C THR A 310 32.39 9.33 -5.08
N ALA A 311 32.99 8.25 -5.60
CA ALA A 311 33.82 7.37 -4.78
C ALA A 311 35.03 8.11 -4.19
N GLN A 312 35.60 9.08 -4.91
CA GLN A 312 36.74 9.85 -4.44
C GLN A 312 36.36 10.78 -3.28
N GLU A 313 35.27 11.53 -3.41
CA GLU A 313 34.77 12.39 -2.33
C GLU A 313 34.42 11.60 -1.07
N CYS A 314 33.88 10.39 -1.24
CA CYS A 314 33.64 9.48 -0.11
C CYS A 314 34.95 9.08 0.59
N ILE A 315 35.98 8.71 -0.17
CA ILE A 315 37.30 8.34 0.37
C ILE A 315 37.95 9.52 1.09
N ASP A 316 37.90 10.71 0.51
CA ASP A 316 38.46 11.92 1.11
C ASP A 316 37.78 12.26 2.43
N TRP A 317 36.44 12.11 2.49
CA TRP A 317 35.67 12.26 3.72
C TRP A 317 36.05 11.20 4.77
N LEU A 318 36.23 9.94 4.38
CA LEU A 318 36.65 8.86 5.30
C LEU A 318 38.03 9.17 5.91
N LYS A 319 38.99 9.63 5.10
CA LYS A 319 40.33 10.02 5.56
C LYS A 319 40.28 11.17 6.57
N GLN A 320 39.55 12.24 6.24
CA GLN A 320 39.35 13.38 7.15
C GLN A 320 38.71 12.96 8.48
N THR A 321 37.79 12.00 8.43
CA THR A 321 37.12 11.48 9.63
C THR A 321 38.07 10.62 10.46
N ASN A 322 38.95 9.83 9.83
CA ASN A 322 39.95 9.01 10.52
C ASN A 322 40.95 9.89 11.30
N SER A 323 41.48 10.93 10.67
CA SER A 323 42.43 11.87 11.29
C SER A 323 41.85 12.68 12.45
N LYS A 324 40.52 12.73 12.61
CA LYS A 324 39.85 13.37 13.76
C LYS A 324 39.60 12.42 14.94
N MET A 325 39.74 11.11 14.72
CA MET A 325 39.55 10.08 15.75
C MET A 325 40.88 9.63 16.39
N GLU A 326 42.02 10.01 15.81
CA GLU A 326 43.37 9.88 16.38
C GLU A 326 43.71 11.08 17.28
#